data_AF-A0A3D4NWY4-F1
#
_entry.id   AF-A0A3D4NWY4-F1
#
_cell.length_a   1.000
_cell.length_b   1.000
_cell.length_c   1.000
_cell.angle_alpha   90.00
_cell.angle_beta   90.00
_cell.angle_gamma   90.00
#
_symmetry.space_group_name_H-M   'P 1'
#
loop_
_entity.id
_entity.type
_entity.pdbx_description
1 polymer ?
#
loop_
_entity_poly.entity_id
_entity_poly.type
_entity_poly.pdbx_seq_one_letter_code
_entity_poly.pdbx_strand_id
1 'polypeptide(L)'
;MSAAVFVNPMKSGRFIGQRWTDFAPWVDITMTMTYRSHFQGSFEDYLAYLADVVPAQLAWVANKSSLYVGLDAYYIFQEEREPWERAVALLKSEVGTESRAELRKLMEGNITYLTRFSAGRAKALGAQFRSFDKGKASPDEMAAQITGLLTDAPPGFFPEDKLIRAIEAVRKSGGRGVMVFSASHISRNKLWGGLEKAFSFPARPAQEVLPEGLHLSIRAWRELRKKSR
;
A
#
# COMPACT_ATOMS: atom_id res chain seq x y z
N MET A 1 6.24 -0.12 23.19
CA MET A 1 5.01 0.37 22.55
C MET A 1 5.31 0.72 21.11
N SER A 2 4.45 0.32 20.18
CA SER A 2 4.59 0.62 18.75
C SER A 2 3.39 1.42 18.26
N ALA A 3 3.58 2.24 17.23
CA ALA A 3 2.51 3.03 16.63
C ALA A 3 2.63 3.08 15.11
N ALA A 4 1.48 2.94 14.43
CA ALA A 4 1.34 3.28 13.02
C ALA A 4 0.98 4.77 12.91
N VAL A 5 1.69 5.49 12.04
CA VAL A 5 1.71 6.96 12.06
C VAL A 5 1.51 7.48 10.66
N PHE A 6 0.73 8.54 10.50
CA PHE A 6 0.60 9.16 9.19
C PHE A 6 1.92 9.80 8.75
N VAL A 7 2.15 9.83 7.44
CA VAL A 7 3.39 10.31 6.81
C VAL A 7 3.74 11.76 7.19
N ASN A 8 2.73 12.54 7.57
CA ASN A 8 2.87 13.91 8.04
C ASN A 8 1.77 14.19 9.09
N PRO A 9 1.98 13.95 10.39
CA PRO A 9 0.97 14.20 11.40
C PRO A 9 0.71 15.69 11.64
N MET A 10 1.48 16.61 11.07
CA MET A 10 1.11 18.03 11.06
C MET A 10 0.00 18.31 10.03
N LYS A 11 0.03 17.67 8.85
CA LYS A 11 -1.05 17.76 7.85
C LYS A 11 -2.22 16.81 8.16
N SER A 12 -1.93 15.60 8.62
CA SER A 12 -2.91 14.63 9.12
C SER A 12 -3.44 15.01 10.52
N GLY A 13 -2.79 15.97 11.19
CA GLY A 13 -3.22 16.55 12.46
C GLY A 13 -4.58 17.25 12.41
N ARG A 14 -5.09 17.51 11.19
CA ARG A 14 -6.50 17.88 10.97
C ARG A 14 -7.49 16.80 11.43
N PHE A 15 -7.06 15.54 11.51
CA PHE A 15 -7.89 14.41 11.94
C PHE A 15 -7.59 13.94 13.37
N ILE A 16 -6.37 14.18 13.87
CA ILE A 16 -5.93 13.76 15.20
C ILE A 16 -4.99 14.87 15.72
N GLY A 17 -5.51 15.80 16.53
CA GLY A 17 -4.77 16.96 17.05
C GLY A 17 -3.71 16.56 18.08
N GLN A 18 -2.66 15.87 17.66
CA GLN A 18 -1.58 15.40 18.55
C GLN A 18 -0.22 15.87 18.04
N ARG A 19 0.51 16.59 18.90
CA ARG A 19 1.88 17.02 18.64
C ARG A 19 2.82 15.83 18.83
N TRP A 20 3.28 15.25 17.72
CA TRP A 20 4.05 13.99 17.74
C TRP A 20 5.34 14.01 18.55
N THR A 21 5.98 15.19 18.69
CA THR A 21 7.17 15.32 19.54
C THR A 21 6.94 14.94 20.99
N ASP A 22 5.71 15.08 21.46
CA ASP A 22 5.39 14.95 22.88
C ASP A 22 5.23 13.48 23.29
N PHE A 23 5.07 12.60 22.31
CA PHE A 23 4.94 11.18 22.57
C PHE A 23 5.89 10.26 21.79
N ALA A 24 6.63 10.78 20.82
CA ALA A 24 7.72 10.04 20.18
C ALA A 24 8.66 9.35 21.18
N PRO A 25 9.04 9.97 22.33
CA PRO A 25 9.89 9.31 23.33
C PRO A 25 9.23 8.12 24.05
N TRP A 26 7.91 7.95 23.95
CA TRP A 26 7.18 6.84 24.57
C TRP A 26 6.95 5.67 23.59
N VAL A 27 7.35 5.83 22.33
CA VAL A 27 7.15 4.86 21.26
C VAL A 27 8.49 4.23 20.92
N ASP A 28 8.62 2.92 21.12
CA ASP A 28 9.85 2.19 20.76
C ASP A 28 9.97 2.01 19.24
N ILE A 29 8.84 1.82 18.55
CA ILE A 29 8.78 1.55 17.11
C ILE A 29 7.70 2.41 16.45
N THR A 30 8.12 3.21 15.49
CA THR A 30 7.28 4.04 14.62
C THR A 30 7.18 3.42 13.24
N MET A 31 5.97 3.23 12.74
CA MET A 31 5.70 2.68 11.41
C MET A 31 4.93 3.70 10.57
N THR A 32 5.55 4.32 9.58
CA THR A 32 4.90 5.39 8.80
C THR A 32 3.95 4.82 7.74
N MET A 33 2.76 5.40 7.59
CA MET A 33 1.78 5.01 6.58
C MET A 33 2.08 5.76 5.27
N THR A 34 3.17 5.36 4.61
CA THR A 34 3.67 5.99 3.38
C THR A 34 3.01 5.35 2.16
N TYR A 35 1.68 5.45 2.09
CA TYR A 35 0.89 4.73 1.10
C TYR A 35 0.90 5.46 -0.24
N ARG A 36 1.00 4.70 -1.34
CA ARG A 36 0.98 5.22 -2.71
C ARG A 36 -0.20 6.16 -2.99
N SER A 37 -1.38 5.90 -2.41
CA SER A 37 -2.59 6.73 -2.55
C SER A 37 -2.52 8.10 -1.86
N HIS A 38 -1.56 8.32 -0.96
CA HIS A 38 -1.33 9.63 -0.35
C HIS A 38 -0.56 10.60 -1.27
N PHE A 39 -0.07 10.10 -2.41
CA PHE A 39 0.75 10.86 -3.34
C PHE A 39 0.03 11.01 -4.68
N GLN A 40 0.18 12.18 -5.30
CA GLN A 40 -0.35 12.42 -6.63
C GLN A 40 0.60 11.86 -7.71
N GLY A 41 0.13 11.84 -8.96
CA GLY A 41 0.93 11.38 -10.09
C GLY A 41 0.89 9.86 -10.26
N SER A 42 1.96 9.33 -10.83
CA SER A 42 2.19 7.92 -11.18
C SER A 42 2.99 7.17 -10.11
N PHE A 43 3.17 5.86 -10.29
CA PHE A 43 4.07 5.06 -9.47
C PHE A 43 5.50 5.59 -9.46
N GLU A 44 5.99 6.13 -10.58
CA GLU A 44 7.33 6.73 -10.66
C GLU A 44 7.43 8.00 -9.82
N ASP A 45 6.41 8.86 -9.88
CA ASP A 45 6.31 10.05 -9.03
C ASP A 45 6.29 9.64 -7.54
N TYR A 46 5.57 8.57 -7.22
CA TYR A 46 5.58 8.01 -5.87
C TYR A 46 6.96 7.54 -5.41
N LEU A 47 7.76 6.89 -6.26
CA LEU A 47 9.13 6.53 -5.90
C LEU A 47 10.00 7.77 -5.65
N ALA A 48 9.82 8.84 -6.42
CA ALA A 48 10.49 10.11 -6.17
C ALA A 48 10.05 10.73 -4.83
N TYR A 49 8.75 10.75 -4.54
CA TYR A 49 8.25 11.22 -3.26
C TYR A 49 8.71 10.37 -2.08
N LEU A 50 8.83 9.04 -2.24
CA LEU A 50 9.44 8.18 -1.23
C LEU A 50 10.87 8.61 -0.95
N ALA A 51 11.63 8.96 -1.98
CA ALA A 51 13.02 9.38 -1.83
C ALA A 51 13.18 10.68 -1.05
N ASP A 52 12.21 11.60 -1.16
CA ASP A 52 12.21 12.85 -0.41
C ASP A 52 11.66 12.68 1.02
N VAL A 53 10.62 11.86 1.18
CA VAL A 53 9.90 11.72 2.45
C VAL A 53 10.67 10.87 3.45
N VAL A 54 11.39 9.84 3.00
CA VAL A 54 12.12 8.95 3.92
C VAL A 54 13.21 9.70 4.73
N PRO A 55 14.06 10.55 4.12
CA PRO A 55 14.99 11.39 4.88
C PRO A 55 14.28 12.32 5.87
N ALA A 56 13.14 12.91 5.48
CA ALA A 56 12.35 13.75 6.37
C ALA A 56 11.79 12.95 7.57
N GLN A 57 11.32 11.72 7.35
CA GLN A 57 10.86 10.82 8.41
C GLN A 57 12.00 10.42 9.35
N LEU A 58 13.19 10.15 8.81
CA LEU A 58 14.39 9.85 9.59
C LEU A 58 14.81 11.03 10.46
N ALA A 59 14.86 12.24 9.89
CA ALA A 59 15.15 13.46 10.65
C ALA A 59 14.10 13.73 11.74
N TRP A 60 12.84 13.40 11.45
CA TRP A 60 11.72 13.60 12.36
C TRP A 60 11.73 12.62 13.54
N VAL A 61 11.98 11.33 13.29
CA VAL A 61 12.11 10.31 14.34
C VAL A 61 13.43 10.47 15.11
N ALA A 62 14.50 10.85 14.41
CA ALA A 62 15.85 11.01 14.94
C ALA A 62 16.26 9.80 15.82
N ASN A 63 16.60 10.05 17.08
CA ASN A 63 16.98 9.05 18.07
C ASN A 63 15.87 8.73 19.09
N LYS A 64 14.61 9.09 18.78
CA LYS A 64 13.49 8.95 19.73
C LYS A 64 12.78 7.60 19.63
N SER A 65 12.81 6.96 18.46
CA SER A 65 12.21 5.64 18.22
C SER A 65 12.90 4.90 17.07
N SER A 66 12.65 3.59 16.92
CA SER A 66 12.94 2.87 15.67
C SER A 66 11.99 3.33 14.57
N LEU A 67 12.48 3.63 13.37
CA LEU A 67 11.63 3.89 12.21
C LEU A 67 11.56 2.66 11.29
N TYR A 68 10.34 2.21 11.04
CA TYR A 68 10.00 1.34 9.92
C TYR A 68 9.19 2.17 8.93
N VAL A 69 9.72 2.38 7.73
CA VAL A 69 8.96 3.04 6.67
C VAL A 69 7.92 2.05 6.17
N GLY A 70 6.65 2.38 6.36
CA GLY A 70 5.55 1.50 6.02
C GLY A 70 5.02 1.74 4.62
N LEU A 71 4.93 0.66 3.87
CA LEU A 71 4.35 0.56 2.54
C LEU A 71 3.08 -0.28 2.61
N ASP A 72 2.07 0.00 1.80
CA ASP A 72 0.85 -0.83 1.73
C ASP A 72 0.81 -1.62 0.42
N ALA A 73 0.75 -2.95 0.54
CA ALA A 73 0.70 -3.85 -0.62
C ALA A 73 -0.57 -3.73 -1.45
N TYR A 74 -1.64 -3.10 -0.96
CA TYR A 74 -2.82 -2.77 -1.76
C TYR A 74 -2.56 -1.55 -2.65
N TYR A 75 -2.12 -0.44 -2.05
CA TYR A 75 -1.99 0.84 -2.75
C TYR A 75 -0.82 0.90 -3.73
N ILE A 76 0.24 0.11 -3.56
CA ILE A 76 1.37 0.06 -4.53
C ILE A 76 0.89 -0.23 -5.97
N PHE A 77 -0.23 -0.94 -6.11
CA PHE A 77 -0.79 -1.37 -7.39
C PHE A 77 -1.98 -0.53 -7.84
N GLN A 78 -2.05 0.73 -7.42
CA GLN A 78 -3.16 1.63 -7.73
C GLN A 78 -3.41 1.70 -9.25
N GLU A 79 -2.37 1.84 -10.07
CA GLU A 79 -2.53 1.93 -11.54
C GLU A 79 -3.06 0.64 -12.17
N GLU A 80 -2.79 -0.52 -11.57
CA GLU A 80 -3.34 -1.80 -12.01
C GLU A 80 -4.77 -2.03 -11.53
N ARG A 81 -5.20 -1.40 -10.43
CA ARG A 81 -6.54 -1.58 -9.83
C ARG A 81 -7.56 -0.57 -10.33
N GLU A 82 -7.18 0.71 -10.40
CA GLU A 82 -8.09 1.82 -10.68
C GLU A 82 -8.94 1.62 -11.94
N PRO A 83 -8.41 1.15 -13.09
CA PRO A 83 -9.23 0.92 -14.28
C PRO A 83 -10.37 -0.09 -14.05
N TRP A 84 -10.17 -1.07 -13.17
CA TRP A 84 -11.16 -2.09 -12.84
C TRP A 84 -12.16 -1.60 -11.80
N GLU A 85 -11.66 -0.92 -10.76
CA GLU A 85 -12.49 -0.32 -9.71
C GLU A 85 -13.40 0.76 -10.30
N ARG A 86 -12.90 1.55 -11.27
CA ARG A 86 -13.69 2.52 -12.03
C ARG A 86 -14.75 1.85 -12.91
N ALA A 87 -14.43 0.74 -13.57
CA ALA A 87 -15.42 -0.02 -14.33
C ALA A 87 -16.54 -0.56 -13.41
N VAL A 88 -16.19 -1.06 -12.22
CA VAL A 88 -17.16 -1.49 -11.20
C VAL A 88 -18.02 -0.33 -10.70
N ALA A 89 -17.43 0.85 -10.47
CA ALA A 89 -18.17 2.03 -10.04
C ALA A 89 -19.21 2.46 -11.10
N LEU A 90 -18.82 2.47 -12.38
CA LEU A 90 -19.72 2.78 -13.49
C LEU A 90 -20.86 1.76 -13.64
N LEU A 91 -20.59 0.48 -13.41
CA LEU A 91 -21.62 -0.56 -13.42
C LEU A 91 -22.65 -0.41 -12.29
N LYS A 92 -22.23 0.16 -11.15
CA LYS A 92 -23.08 0.35 -9.96
C LYS A 92 -23.84 1.69 -9.94
N SER A 93 -23.46 2.62 -10.79
CA SER A 93 -24.17 3.90 -10.96
C SER A 93 -25.33 3.76 -11.96
N GLU A 94 -26.37 4.59 -11.83
CA GLU A 94 -27.31 4.81 -12.93
C GLU A 94 -26.61 5.68 -13.97
N VAL A 95 -26.46 5.20 -15.21
CA VAL A 95 -25.60 5.86 -16.19
C VAL A 95 -26.23 6.13 -17.55
N GLY A 96 -26.11 7.40 -17.96
CA GLY A 96 -26.37 7.88 -19.32
C GLY A 96 -25.31 7.42 -20.33
N THR A 97 -25.41 7.93 -21.55
CA THR A 97 -24.68 7.44 -22.73
C THR A 97 -23.15 7.57 -22.62
N GLU A 98 -22.64 8.66 -22.05
CA GLU A 98 -21.20 8.94 -21.94
C GLU A 98 -20.49 7.89 -21.06
N SER A 99 -21.11 7.53 -19.95
CA SER A 99 -20.56 6.53 -19.04
C SER A 99 -20.58 5.11 -19.59
N ARG A 100 -21.49 4.79 -20.54
CA ARG A 100 -21.41 3.52 -21.28
C ARG A 100 -20.22 3.47 -22.22
N ALA A 101 -19.92 4.57 -22.92
CA ALA A 101 -18.75 4.65 -23.81
C ALA A 101 -17.45 4.53 -23.01
N GLU A 102 -17.38 5.19 -21.85
CA GLU A 102 -16.26 5.09 -20.93
C GLU A 102 -16.07 3.66 -20.39
N LEU A 103 -17.16 3.02 -19.93
CA LEU A 103 -17.14 1.64 -19.46
C LEU A 103 -16.59 0.69 -20.55
N ARG A 104 -17.03 0.85 -21.80
CA ARG A 104 -16.53 0.04 -22.92
C ARG A 104 -15.03 0.20 -23.10
N LYS A 105 -14.52 1.44 -23.11
CA LYS A 105 -13.08 1.73 -23.22
C LYS A 105 -12.28 1.10 -22.08
N LEU A 106 -12.76 1.23 -20.84
CA LEU A 106 -12.12 0.62 -19.68
C LEU A 106 -12.07 -0.90 -19.80
N MET A 107 -13.19 -1.53 -20.16
CA MET A 107 -13.27 -2.98 -20.29
C MET A 107 -12.38 -3.54 -21.40
N GLU A 108 -12.29 -2.86 -22.55
CA GLU A 108 -11.35 -3.23 -23.62
C GLU A 108 -9.89 -3.19 -23.15
N GLY A 109 -9.49 -2.12 -22.45
CA GLY A 109 -8.16 -2.00 -21.86
C GLY A 109 -7.88 -3.07 -20.81
N ASN A 110 -8.83 -3.28 -19.90
CA ASN A 110 -8.76 -4.28 -18.82
C ASN A 110 -8.63 -5.71 -19.36
N ILE A 111 -9.43 -6.07 -20.37
CA ILE A 111 -9.36 -7.40 -21.01
C ILE A 111 -8.01 -7.57 -21.74
N THR A 112 -7.53 -6.52 -22.42
CA THR A 112 -6.22 -6.54 -23.07
C THR A 112 -5.09 -6.74 -22.07
N TYR A 113 -5.14 -6.04 -20.93
CA TYR A 113 -4.21 -6.22 -19.83
C TYR A 113 -4.25 -7.65 -19.27
N LEU A 114 -5.45 -8.16 -18.96
CA LEU A 114 -5.64 -9.51 -18.43
C LEU A 114 -5.14 -10.60 -19.39
N THR A 115 -5.23 -10.38 -20.70
CA THR A 115 -4.79 -11.35 -21.73
C THR A 115 -3.30 -11.69 -21.58
N ARG A 116 -2.48 -10.75 -21.10
CA ARG A 116 -1.03 -10.95 -20.88
C ARG A 116 -0.72 -11.99 -19.80
N PHE A 117 -1.67 -12.23 -18.89
CA PHE A 117 -1.49 -13.09 -17.72
C PHE A 117 -2.40 -14.32 -17.74
N SER A 118 -3.57 -14.21 -18.39
CA SER A 118 -4.51 -15.32 -18.53
C SER A 118 -5.45 -15.11 -19.72
N ALA A 119 -5.05 -15.61 -20.89
CA ALA A 119 -5.87 -15.54 -22.11
C ALA A 119 -7.25 -16.23 -21.94
N GLY A 120 -7.33 -17.34 -21.20
CA GLY A 120 -8.58 -18.04 -20.93
C GLY A 120 -9.56 -17.19 -20.12
N ARG A 121 -9.10 -16.60 -19.00
CA ARG A 121 -9.93 -15.69 -18.17
C ARG A 121 -10.31 -14.42 -18.93
N ALA A 122 -9.40 -13.86 -19.74
CA ALA A 122 -9.68 -12.71 -20.59
C ALA A 122 -10.78 -13.00 -21.63
N LYS A 123 -10.72 -14.17 -22.30
CA LYS A 123 -11.74 -14.60 -23.25
C LYS A 123 -13.11 -14.76 -22.59
N ALA A 124 -13.16 -15.37 -21.41
CA ALA A 124 -14.39 -15.56 -20.64
C ALA A 124 -15.00 -14.21 -20.22
N LEU A 125 -14.19 -13.32 -19.63
CA LEU A 125 -14.64 -11.99 -19.22
C LEU A 125 -15.12 -11.16 -20.41
N GLY A 126 -14.41 -11.21 -21.55
CA GLY A 126 -14.84 -10.52 -22.77
C GLY A 126 -16.14 -11.05 -23.35
N ALA A 127 -16.42 -12.36 -23.23
CA ALA A 127 -17.70 -12.93 -23.62
C ALA A 127 -18.84 -12.46 -22.70
N GLN A 128 -18.60 -12.43 -21.38
CA GLN A 128 -19.55 -11.90 -20.40
C GLN A 128 -19.84 -10.42 -20.64
N PHE A 129 -18.82 -9.60 -20.88
CA PHE A 129 -19.00 -8.18 -21.16
C PHE A 129 -19.80 -7.94 -22.45
N ARG A 130 -19.57 -8.73 -23.51
CA ARG A 130 -20.42 -8.68 -24.71
C ARG A 130 -21.87 -9.11 -24.46
N SER A 131 -22.10 -10.02 -23.52
CA SER A 131 -23.46 -10.41 -23.11
C SER A 131 -24.15 -9.26 -22.37
N PHE A 132 -23.44 -8.63 -21.44
CA PHE A 132 -23.88 -7.43 -20.73
C PHE A 132 -24.21 -6.28 -21.70
N ASP A 133 -23.32 -5.97 -22.65
CA ASP A 133 -23.52 -4.89 -23.63
C ASP A 133 -24.76 -5.12 -24.53
N LYS A 134 -25.17 -6.38 -24.70
CA LYS A 134 -26.40 -6.79 -25.41
C LYS A 134 -27.64 -6.84 -24.49
N GLY A 135 -27.53 -6.41 -23.24
CA GLY A 135 -28.62 -6.43 -22.26
C GLY A 135 -28.99 -7.83 -21.75
N LYS A 136 -28.09 -8.81 -21.89
CA LYS A 136 -28.34 -10.21 -21.49
C LYS A 136 -27.74 -10.61 -20.13
N ALA A 137 -27.06 -9.68 -19.46
CA ALA A 137 -26.51 -9.86 -18.12
C ALA A 137 -26.70 -8.55 -17.34
N SER A 138 -26.85 -8.64 -16.02
CA SER A 138 -27.07 -7.46 -15.19
C SER A 138 -25.76 -6.69 -14.90
N PRO A 139 -25.83 -5.38 -14.59
CA PRO A 139 -24.66 -4.63 -14.14
C PRO A 139 -24.03 -5.23 -12.87
N ASP A 140 -24.85 -5.72 -11.93
CA ASP A 140 -24.40 -6.33 -10.68
C ASP A 140 -23.63 -7.64 -10.92
N GLU A 141 -24.11 -8.49 -11.83
CA GLU A 141 -23.41 -9.70 -12.24
C GLU A 141 -22.04 -9.34 -12.83
N MET A 142 -21.98 -8.36 -13.73
CA MET A 142 -20.73 -7.91 -14.34
C MET A 142 -19.76 -7.33 -13.30
N ALA A 143 -20.26 -6.54 -12.36
CA ALA A 143 -19.47 -5.96 -11.27
C ALA A 143 -18.92 -7.05 -10.33
N ALA A 144 -19.72 -8.08 -10.04
CA ALA A 144 -19.30 -9.24 -9.25
C ALA A 144 -18.20 -10.04 -9.95
N GLN A 145 -18.28 -10.23 -11.28
CA GLN A 145 -17.22 -10.89 -12.05
C GLN A 145 -15.89 -10.13 -11.97
N ILE A 146 -15.91 -8.80 -12.14
CA ILE A 146 -14.70 -7.97 -12.04
C ILE A 146 -14.13 -8.05 -10.61
N THR A 147 -14.99 -7.93 -9.60
CA THR A 147 -14.56 -8.00 -8.19
C THR A 147 -13.95 -9.37 -7.85
N GLY A 148 -14.54 -10.45 -8.35
CA GLY A 148 -14.02 -11.81 -8.21
C GLY A 148 -12.64 -11.96 -8.85
N LEU A 149 -12.45 -11.42 -10.06
CA LEU A 149 -11.15 -11.40 -10.72
C LEU A 149 -10.09 -10.65 -9.90
N LEU A 150 -10.41 -9.49 -9.33
CA LEU A 150 -9.46 -8.72 -8.50
C LEU A 150 -9.14 -9.43 -7.17
N THR A 151 -10.06 -10.27 -6.67
CA THR A 151 -9.87 -11.04 -5.44
C THR A 151 -8.95 -12.25 -5.64
N ASP A 152 -9.03 -12.90 -6.79
CA ASP A 152 -8.09 -13.95 -7.24
C ASP A 152 -7.50 -13.60 -8.61
N ALA A 153 -6.64 -12.58 -8.65
CA ALA A 153 -5.98 -12.17 -9.88
C ALA A 153 -4.96 -13.24 -10.33
N PRO A 154 -4.79 -13.52 -11.64
CA PRO A 154 -3.81 -14.52 -12.08
C PRO A 154 -2.37 -14.15 -11.69
N PRO A 155 -1.44 -15.13 -11.59
CA PRO A 155 -0.04 -14.85 -11.32
C PRO A 155 0.54 -13.80 -12.27
N GLY A 156 1.36 -12.88 -11.74
CA GLY A 156 1.98 -11.79 -12.51
C GLY A 156 1.06 -10.61 -12.84
N PHE A 157 -0.26 -10.72 -12.60
CA PHE A 157 -1.21 -9.61 -12.83
C PHE A 157 -0.84 -8.36 -12.04
N PHE A 158 -0.37 -8.54 -10.80
CA PHE A 158 0.25 -7.48 -10.02
C PHE A 158 1.78 -7.64 -10.13
N PRO A 159 2.50 -6.66 -10.71
CA PRO A 159 3.93 -6.80 -10.97
C PRO A 159 4.76 -6.78 -9.69
N GLU A 160 5.36 -7.92 -9.32
CA GLU A 160 6.25 -8.04 -8.15
C GLU A 160 7.31 -6.93 -8.09
N ASP A 161 7.81 -6.51 -9.25
CA ASP A 161 8.83 -5.46 -9.40
C ASP A 161 8.41 -4.13 -8.76
N LYS A 162 7.13 -3.73 -8.80
CA LYS A 162 6.68 -2.51 -8.11
C LYS A 162 6.90 -2.57 -6.60
N LEU A 163 6.61 -3.72 -5.99
CA LEU A 163 6.86 -3.91 -4.55
C LEU A 163 8.36 -3.86 -4.25
N ILE A 164 9.18 -4.53 -5.05
CA ILE A 164 10.64 -4.54 -4.91
C ILE A 164 11.20 -3.12 -5.03
N ARG A 165 10.83 -2.40 -6.08
CA ARG A 165 11.29 -1.02 -6.35
C ARG A 165 10.87 -0.04 -5.25
N ALA A 166 9.67 -0.18 -4.69
CA ALA A 166 9.25 0.63 -3.55
C ALA A 166 10.10 0.37 -2.31
N ILE A 167 10.38 -0.90 -1.99
CA ILE A 167 11.27 -1.29 -0.88
C ILE A 167 12.69 -0.77 -1.12
N GLU A 168 13.20 -0.88 -2.35
CA GLU A 168 14.51 -0.35 -2.71
C GLU A 168 14.60 1.16 -2.61
N ALA A 169 13.57 1.90 -3.06
CA ALA A 169 13.53 3.36 -2.96
C ALA A 169 13.66 3.80 -1.50
N VAL A 170 12.95 3.13 -0.58
CA VAL A 170 13.11 3.39 0.86
C VAL A 170 14.55 3.17 1.32
N ARG A 171 15.16 2.05 0.95
CA ARG A 171 16.52 1.70 1.39
C ARG A 171 17.58 2.64 0.81
N LYS A 172 17.47 2.98 -0.48
CA LYS A 172 18.35 3.93 -1.17
C LYS A 172 18.29 5.32 -0.50
N SER A 173 17.16 5.64 0.12
CA SER A 173 16.92 6.90 0.82
C SER A 173 17.29 6.86 2.30
N GLY A 174 17.97 5.81 2.75
CA GLY A 174 18.46 5.64 4.12
C GLY A 174 17.51 4.92 5.08
N GLY A 175 16.30 4.55 4.64
CA GLY A 175 15.33 3.82 5.44
C GLY A 175 15.79 2.38 5.68
N ARG A 176 16.22 2.07 6.92
CA ARG A 176 16.74 0.75 7.30
C ARG A 176 15.64 -0.26 7.60
N GLY A 177 14.61 0.18 8.33
CA GLY A 177 13.41 -0.60 8.61
C GLY A 177 12.37 -0.38 7.50
N VAL A 178 11.86 -1.47 6.92
CA VAL A 178 10.73 -1.43 5.98
C VAL A 178 9.64 -2.32 6.54
N MET A 179 8.41 -1.82 6.60
CA MET A 179 7.24 -2.58 6.95
C MET A 179 6.30 -2.64 5.75
N VAL A 180 5.79 -3.82 5.44
CA VAL A 180 4.76 -3.99 4.39
C VAL A 180 3.44 -4.34 5.07
N PHE A 181 2.51 -3.40 5.04
CA PHE A 181 1.14 -3.60 5.52
C PHE A 181 0.35 -4.47 4.54
N SER A 182 -0.82 -4.93 4.99
CA SER A 182 -1.75 -5.70 4.17
C SER A 182 -1.22 -7.07 3.71
N ALA A 183 -0.73 -7.90 4.65
CA ALA A 183 -0.25 -9.26 4.35
C ALA A 183 -1.25 -10.12 3.57
N SER A 184 -2.56 -9.94 3.80
CA SER A 184 -3.61 -10.62 3.02
C SER A 184 -3.58 -10.25 1.53
N HIS A 185 -3.17 -9.03 1.17
CA HIS A 185 -2.97 -8.61 -0.21
C HIS A 185 -1.67 -9.17 -0.80
N ILE A 186 -0.62 -9.36 0.00
CA ILE A 186 0.61 -10.05 -0.45
C ILE A 186 0.26 -11.48 -0.90
N SER A 187 -0.49 -12.22 -0.08
CA SER A 187 -0.95 -13.57 -0.41
C SER A 187 -1.89 -13.58 -1.63
N ARG A 188 -2.96 -12.77 -1.61
CA ARG A 188 -3.96 -12.77 -2.69
C ARG A 188 -3.37 -12.36 -4.04
N ASN A 189 -2.47 -11.38 -4.04
CA ASN A 189 -1.83 -10.88 -5.26
C ASN A 189 -0.62 -11.73 -5.69
N LYS A 190 -0.30 -12.82 -4.96
CA LYS A 190 0.80 -13.75 -5.28
C LYS A 190 2.18 -13.08 -5.26
N LEU A 191 2.43 -12.21 -4.27
CA LEU A 191 3.61 -11.33 -4.20
C LEU A 191 4.71 -11.82 -3.24
N TRP A 192 4.54 -12.97 -2.57
CA TRP A 192 5.54 -13.48 -1.62
C TRP A 192 6.92 -13.66 -2.26
N GLY A 193 6.99 -14.15 -3.51
CA GLY A 193 8.27 -14.28 -4.23
C GLY A 193 8.96 -12.93 -4.44
N GLY A 194 8.21 -11.87 -4.74
CA GLY A 194 8.75 -10.50 -4.83
C GLY A 194 9.26 -9.99 -3.48
N LEU A 195 8.51 -10.24 -2.41
CA LEU A 195 8.91 -9.86 -1.05
C LEU A 195 10.18 -10.61 -0.61
N GLU A 196 10.26 -11.92 -0.84
CA GLU A 196 11.44 -12.74 -0.54
C GLU A 196 12.68 -12.23 -1.28
N LYS A 197 12.56 -11.92 -2.59
CA LYS A 197 13.66 -11.31 -3.36
C LYS A 197 14.11 -9.99 -2.73
N ALA A 198 13.16 -9.12 -2.35
CA ALA A 198 13.47 -7.85 -1.70
C ALA A 198 14.14 -8.04 -0.33
N PHE A 199 13.85 -9.11 0.41
CA PHE A 199 14.46 -9.39 1.72
C PHE A 199 15.49 -10.52 1.70
N SER A 200 16.06 -10.82 0.53
CA SER A 200 17.07 -11.87 0.32
C SER A 200 18.40 -11.62 1.04
N PHE A 201 18.59 -10.42 1.58
CA PHE A 201 19.68 -10.07 2.47
C PHE A 201 19.13 -9.72 3.86
N PRO A 202 19.90 -9.99 4.94
CA PRO A 202 19.46 -9.69 6.30
C PRO A 202 18.98 -8.25 6.42
N ALA A 203 17.79 -8.06 6.97
CA ALA A 203 17.31 -6.73 7.31
C ALA A 203 18.32 -6.08 8.24
N ARG A 204 18.79 -4.88 7.89
CA ARG A 204 19.59 -4.09 8.83
C ARG A 204 18.68 -3.73 10.00
N PRO A 205 19.17 -3.77 11.24
CA PRO A 205 18.39 -3.29 12.36
C PRO A 205 17.92 -1.87 12.06
N ALA A 206 16.67 -1.56 12.39
CA ALA A 206 16.11 -0.21 12.23
C ALA A 206 16.85 0.85 13.06
N GLN A 207 17.89 0.45 13.82
CA GLN A 207 18.71 1.29 14.69
C GLN A 207 20.20 0.95 14.57
N GLU A 208 21.05 1.94 14.83
CA GLU A 208 22.44 1.70 15.23
C GLU A 208 22.56 1.68 16.77
N VAL A 209 21.96 2.63 17.51
CA VAL A 209 21.87 2.63 18.98
C VAL A 209 20.71 3.55 19.42
N LEU A 210 19.80 3.12 20.31
CA LEU A 210 19.01 4.05 21.14
C LEU A 210 19.87 4.46 22.34
N PRO A 211 19.88 5.72 22.78
CA PRO A 211 20.67 6.10 23.94
C PRO A 211 20.29 5.23 25.16
N GLU A 212 21.28 4.66 25.83
CA GLU A 212 21.05 3.92 27.08
C GLU A 212 20.25 4.79 28.06
N GLY A 213 19.18 4.22 28.62
CA GLY A 213 18.29 4.94 29.55
C GLY A 213 17.05 5.61 28.93
N LEU A 214 16.94 5.70 27.60
CA LEU A 214 15.70 6.15 26.93
C LEU A 214 14.74 5.00 26.56
N HIS A 215 15.12 3.75 26.83
CA HIS A 215 14.20 2.62 26.82
C HIS A 215 13.29 2.66 28.04
N LEU A 216 12.29 3.56 28.05
CA LEU A 216 11.18 3.43 28.98
C LEU A 216 10.22 2.35 28.47
N SER A 217 10.75 1.12 28.36
CA SER A 217 9.91 -0.07 28.34
C SER A 217 8.97 0.02 29.54
N ILE A 218 7.73 -0.49 29.42
CA ILE A 218 6.78 -0.55 30.55
C ILE A 218 7.47 -1.13 31.81
N ARG A 219 8.44 -2.03 31.62
CA ARG A 219 9.28 -2.58 32.66
C ARG A 219 10.20 -1.54 33.32
N ALA A 220 10.93 -0.74 32.54
CA ALA A 220 11.76 0.35 33.06
C ALA A 220 10.94 1.44 33.77
N TRP A 221 9.75 1.77 33.23
CA TRP A 221 8.83 2.72 33.87
C TRP A 221 8.27 2.17 35.20
N ARG A 222 7.93 0.87 35.26
CA ARG A 222 7.52 0.19 36.50
C ARG A 222 8.64 0.18 37.55
N GLU A 223 9.89 -0.04 37.14
CA GLU A 223 11.04 -0.05 38.05
C GLU A 223 11.40 1.35 38.56
N LEU A 224 11.31 2.39 37.72
CA LEU A 224 11.46 3.78 38.16
C LEU A 224 10.39 4.16 39.19
N ARG A 225 9.14 3.72 38.99
CA ARG A 225 8.04 3.98 39.92
C ARG A 225 8.17 3.25 41.27
N LYS A 226 8.88 2.12 41.29
CA LYS A 226 9.23 1.41 42.53
C LYS A 226 10.34 2.12 43.30
N LYS A 227 11.29 2.76 42.61
CA LYS A 227 12.40 3.50 43.23
C LYS A 227 12.00 4.88 43.75
N SER A 228 10.86 5.42 43.32
CA SER A 228 10.32 6.71 43.74
C SER A 228 9.25 6.61 44.85
N ARG A 229 9.18 5.48 45.56
CA ARG A 229 8.40 5.25 46.78
C ARG A 229 9.36 4.83 47.89
#